data_AF-A0A7V6KUK9-F1
#
_entry.id   AF-A0A7V6KUK9-F1
#
_cell.length_a   1.000
_cell.length_b   1.000
_cell.length_c   1.000
_cell.angle_alpha   90.00
_cell.angle_beta   90.00
_cell.angle_gamma   90.00
#
_symmetry.space_group_name_H-M   'P 1'
#
loop_
_entity.id
_entity.type
_entity.pdbx_description
1 polymer ?
#
loop_
_entity_poly.entity_id
_entity_poly.type
_entity_poly.pdbx_seq_one_letter_code
_entity_poly.pdbx_strand_id
1 'polypeptide(L)'
;MKLLYKLTVCILGIAVLSGCAATKAIPNKFSEKLPETITYSVMFESLWYELGQETAGLKSLSRYQPSDKIVKQYNLQRQEDKIVTVSGYLRKTSAFDATAVGLFGCQITELSDEIVSFTCPVVRLPELLKAEGITGIELPTRIIIRR
;
A
#
# COMPACT_ATOMS: atom_id res chain seq x y z
N MET A 1 13.67 -66.86 -16.17
CA MET A 1 14.12 -65.45 -16.23
C MET A 1 12.95 -64.57 -16.65
N LYS A 2 12.93 -63.33 -16.14
CA LYS A 2 11.91 -62.25 -16.27
C LYS A 2 10.82 -62.24 -15.20
N LEU A 3 11.25 -61.76 -14.02
CA LEU A 3 10.43 -61.11 -13.01
C LEU A 3 9.92 -59.77 -13.60
N LEU A 4 8.61 -59.55 -13.64
CA LEU A 4 7.99 -58.28 -13.99
C LEU A 4 7.14 -57.82 -12.80
N TYR A 5 7.78 -57.07 -11.90
CA TYR A 5 7.08 -56.35 -10.83
C TYR A 5 6.32 -55.18 -11.45
N LYS A 6 4.99 -55.27 -11.52
CA LYS A 6 4.12 -54.11 -11.74
C LYS A 6 3.90 -53.43 -10.40
N LEU A 7 4.63 -52.34 -10.18
CA LEU A 7 4.43 -51.43 -9.07
C LEU A 7 3.23 -50.53 -9.42
N THR A 8 2.03 -50.87 -8.92
CA THR A 8 0.86 -50.02 -9.06
C THR A 8 0.93 -48.93 -7.99
N VAL A 9 1.34 -47.72 -8.38
CA VAL A 9 1.35 -46.54 -7.52
C VAL A 9 -0.10 -46.11 -7.28
N CYS A 10 -0.61 -46.36 -6.08
CA CYS A 10 -1.83 -45.73 -5.59
C CYS A 10 -1.56 -44.23 -5.35
N ILE A 11 -1.95 -43.40 -6.32
CA ILE A 11 -2.00 -41.95 -6.13
C ILE A 11 -3.19 -41.68 -5.21
N LEU A 12 -2.92 -41.54 -3.91
CA LEU A 12 -3.85 -40.89 -2.97
C LEU A 12 -3.99 -39.44 -3.41
N GLY A 13 -5.09 -39.17 -4.12
CA GLY A 13 -5.54 -37.82 -4.44
C GLY A 13 -5.84 -37.08 -3.14
N ILE A 14 -4.90 -36.26 -2.69
CA ILE A 14 -5.16 -35.21 -1.72
C ILE A 14 -6.02 -34.19 -2.46
N ALA A 15 -7.33 -34.26 -2.27
CA ALA A 15 -8.24 -33.18 -2.59
C ALA A 15 -7.86 -32.01 -1.67
N VAL A 16 -6.95 -31.16 -2.14
CA VAL A 16 -6.77 -29.82 -1.60
C VAL A 16 -8.08 -29.10 -1.89
N LEU A 17 -8.99 -29.11 -0.91
CA LEU A 17 -10.09 -28.17 -0.82
C LEU A 17 -9.46 -26.77 -0.79
N SER A 18 -9.20 -26.23 -1.98
CA SER A 18 -8.98 -24.80 -2.17
C SER A 18 -10.31 -24.11 -1.86
N GLY A 19 -10.59 -23.97 -0.57
CA GLY A 19 -11.47 -22.94 -0.08
C GLY A 19 -10.81 -21.62 -0.45
N CYS A 20 -11.03 -21.18 -1.69
CA CYS A 20 -10.97 -19.76 -2.02
C CYS A 20 -12.06 -19.12 -1.16
N ALA A 21 -11.73 -18.83 0.10
CA ALA A 21 -12.37 -17.74 0.79
C ALA A 21 -12.16 -16.57 -0.16
N ALA A 22 -13.21 -16.20 -0.89
CA ALA A 22 -13.25 -14.98 -1.64
C ALA A 22 -13.07 -13.89 -0.59
N THR A 23 -11.82 -13.50 -0.34
CA THR A 23 -11.48 -12.27 0.36
C THR A 23 -12.24 -11.22 -0.43
N LYS A 24 -13.37 -10.76 0.11
CA LYS A 24 -14.16 -9.68 -0.50
C LYS A 24 -13.12 -8.63 -0.84
N ALA A 25 -12.92 -8.38 -2.14
CA ALA A 25 -11.92 -7.42 -2.60
C ALA A 25 -12.28 -6.11 -1.91
N ILE A 26 -11.52 -5.75 -0.87
CA ILE A 26 -11.73 -4.50 -0.16
C ILE A 26 -11.53 -3.45 -1.25
N PRO A 27 -12.51 -2.56 -1.48
CA PRO A 27 -12.37 -1.56 -2.52
C PRO A 27 -11.10 -0.77 -2.21
N ASN A 28 -10.07 -1.02 -3.01
CA ASN A 28 -8.85 -0.24 -2.98
C ASN A 28 -9.19 1.06 -3.71
N LYS A 29 -9.82 1.98 -2.98
CA LYS A 29 -10.25 3.31 -3.43
C LYS A 29 -9.92 4.31 -2.34
N PHE A 30 -9.71 5.55 -2.72
CA PHE A 30 -9.68 6.66 -1.79
C PHE A 30 -11.10 6.90 -1.28
N SER A 31 -11.33 6.70 0.02
CA SER A 31 -12.57 7.08 0.68
C SER A 31 -12.60 8.58 0.93
N GLU A 32 -13.78 9.20 0.95
CA GLU A 32 -13.90 10.61 1.32
C GLU A 32 -13.40 10.91 2.74
N LYS A 33 -13.44 9.92 3.63
CA LYS A 33 -13.01 10.06 5.03
C LYS A 33 -11.73 9.29 5.30
N LEU A 34 -10.79 9.97 5.94
CA LEU A 34 -9.60 9.36 6.54
C LEU A 34 -9.96 8.69 7.88
N PRO A 35 -9.28 7.59 8.28
CA PRO A 35 -9.43 7.00 9.61
C PRO A 35 -9.18 8.01 10.73
N GLU A 36 -10.11 8.13 11.68
CA GLU A 36 -10.04 9.08 12.80
C GLU A 36 -8.98 8.70 13.85
N THR A 37 -8.48 7.46 13.83
CA THR A 37 -7.48 6.95 14.78
C THR A 37 -6.04 7.37 14.45
N ILE A 38 -5.82 8.05 13.33
CA ILE A 38 -4.50 8.45 12.83
C ILE A 38 -4.49 9.97 12.69
N THR A 39 -3.39 10.61 13.10
CA THR A 39 -3.18 12.05 12.87
C THR A 39 -2.51 12.27 11.52
N TYR A 40 -2.94 13.29 10.78
CA TYR A 40 -2.40 13.57 9.44
C TYR A 40 -1.80 14.96 9.36
N SER A 41 -0.75 15.11 8.56
CA SER A 41 -0.33 16.43 8.13
C SER A 41 -1.33 17.02 7.14
N VAL A 42 -1.49 18.35 7.16
CA VAL A 42 -2.35 19.09 6.22
C VAL A 42 -2.02 18.74 4.77
N MET A 43 -0.74 18.48 4.47
CA MET A 43 -0.29 18.09 3.14
C MET A 43 -0.80 16.70 2.75
N PHE A 44 -0.81 15.74 3.68
CA PHE A 44 -1.37 14.41 3.44
C PHE A 44 -2.89 14.49 3.23
N GLU A 45 -3.61 15.24 4.07
CA GLU A 45 -5.06 15.41 3.94
C GLU A 45 -5.44 16.02 2.58
N SER A 46 -4.69 17.04 2.14
CA SER A 46 -4.90 17.68 0.84
C SER A 46 -4.63 16.72 -0.33
N LEU A 47 -3.55 15.94 -0.25
CA LEU A 47 -3.25 14.91 -1.25
C LEU A 47 -4.38 13.88 -1.32
N TRP A 48 -4.80 13.36 -0.16
CA TRP A 48 -5.85 12.36 -0.07
C TRP A 48 -7.16 12.86 -0.68
N TYR A 49 -7.55 14.09 -0.37
CA TYR A 49 -8.73 14.72 -0.95
C TYR A 49 -8.63 14.83 -2.48
N GLU A 50 -7.53 15.36 -3.02
CA GLU A 50 -7.36 15.49 -4.47
C GLU A 50 -7.32 14.14 -5.18
N LEU A 51 -6.70 13.11 -4.59
CA LEU A 51 -6.74 11.74 -5.10
C LEU A 51 -8.17 11.17 -5.08
N GLY A 52 -8.94 11.46 -4.03
CA GLY A 52 -10.37 11.13 -3.96
C GLY A 52 -11.17 11.74 -5.13
N GLN A 53 -10.92 13.01 -5.43
CA GLN A 53 -11.57 13.71 -6.55
C GLN A 53 -11.17 13.13 -7.91
N GLU A 54 -9.87 12.85 -8.14
CA GLU A 54 -9.39 12.31 -9.42
C GLU A 54 -9.88 10.87 -9.66
N THR A 55 -10.14 10.13 -8.58
CA THR A 55 -10.57 8.73 -8.64
C THR A 55 -12.08 8.54 -8.46
N ALA A 56 -12.83 9.64 -8.36
CA ALA A 56 -14.28 9.61 -8.24
C ALA A 56 -14.92 8.84 -9.42
N GLY A 57 -15.77 7.87 -9.09
CA GLY A 57 -16.42 7.00 -10.09
C GLY A 57 -15.58 5.81 -10.58
N LEU A 58 -14.28 5.72 -10.26
CA LEU A 58 -13.49 4.53 -10.57
C LEU A 58 -13.97 3.33 -9.75
N LYS A 59 -14.00 2.14 -10.36
CA LYS A 59 -14.31 0.88 -9.66
C LYS A 59 -13.11 0.30 -8.90
N SER A 60 -11.89 0.63 -9.32
CA SER A 60 -10.62 0.11 -8.79
C SER A 60 -9.48 1.08 -9.10
N LEU A 61 -8.45 1.12 -8.25
CA LEU A 61 -7.21 1.88 -8.46
C LEU A 61 -6.14 1.11 -9.26
N SER A 62 -6.38 -0.13 -9.67
CA SER A 62 -5.35 -1.01 -10.28
C SER A 62 -4.69 -0.46 -11.56
N ARG A 63 -5.33 0.49 -12.25
CA ARG A 63 -4.78 1.18 -13.44
C ARG A 63 -4.70 2.69 -13.27
N TYR A 64 -5.03 3.18 -12.07
CA TYR A 64 -5.02 4.60 -11.81
C TYR A 64 -3.57 5.11 -11.76
N GLN A 65 -3.32 6.23 -12.43
CA GLN A 65 -2.10 7.00 -12.29
C GLN A 65 -2.50 8.44 -11.97
N PRO A 66 -1.92 9.04 -10.92
CA PRO A 66 -2.14 10.45 -10.64
C PRO A 66 -1.74 11.34 -11.81
N SER A 67 -2.55 12.38 -12.04
CA SER A 67 -2.30 13.44 -12.99
C SER A 67 -0.97 14.15 -12.73
N ASP A 68 -0.38 14.72 -13.79
CA ASP A 68 0.86 15.50 -13.66
C ASP A 68 0.71 16.70 -12.71
N LYS A 69 -0.52 17.21 -12.56
CA LYS A 69 -0.84 18.24 -11.57
C LYS A 69 -0.57 17.73 -10.16
N ILE A 70 -1.17 16.62 -9.75
CA ILE A 70 -0.97 16.02 -8.42
C ILE A 70 0.50 15.63 -8.23
N VAL A 71 1.10 14.98 -9.23
CA VAL A 71 2.52 14.58 -9.16
C VAL A 71 3.42 15.77 -8.88
N LYS A 72 3.25 16.88 -9.60
CA LYS A 72 4.08 18.08 -9.42
C LYS A 72 3.79 18.80 -8.10
N GLN A 73 2.53 18.92 -7.72
CA GLN A 73 2.11 19.66 -6.52
C GLN A 73 2.64 19.01 -5.24
N TYR A 74 2.57 17.69 -5.16
CA TYR A 74 2.98 16.91 -3.98
C TYR A 74 4.37 16.29 -4.12
N ASN A 75 5.12 16.64 -5.18
CA ASN A 75 6.47 16.12 -5.45
C ASN A 75 6.55 14.59 -5.43
N LEU A 76 5.53 13.95 -6.02
CA LEU A 76 5.48 12.50 -6.13
C LEU A 76 6.52 12.02 -7.14
N GLN A 77 7.08 10.82 -6.91
CA GLN A 77 8.11 10.27 -7.79
C GLN A 77 7.48 9.32 -8.80
N ARG A 78 7.84 9.47 -10.08
CA ARG A 78 7.55 8.47 -11.12
C ARG A 78 8.74 7.52 -11.21
N GLN A 79 8.52 6.23 -10.96
CA GLN A 79 9.50 5.18 -11.19
C GLN A 79 9.48 4.71 -12.66
N GLU A 80 10.48 3.94 -13.07
CA GLU A 80 10.73 3.55 -14.47
C GLU A 80 9.53 2.82 -15.11
N ASP A 81 8.73 2.13 -14.32
CA ASP A 81 7.51 1.40 -14.71
C ASP A 81 6.24 2.25 -14.65
N LYS A 82 6.37 3.58 -14.50
CA LYS A 82 5.30 4.56 -14.31
C LYS A 82 4.54 4.40 -12.98
N ILE A 83 5.05 3.62 -12.02
CA ILE A 83 4.50 3.65 -10.67
C ILE A 83 4.78 5.02 -10.07
N VAL A 84 3.72 5.68 -9.59
CA VAL A 84 3.83 6.92 -8.84
C VAL A 84 3.90 6.58 -7.36
N THR A 85 4.95 7.02 -6.69
CA THR A 85 5.14 6.82 -5.25
C THR A 85 5.07 8.15 -4.49
N VAL A 86 4.64 8.05 -3.24
CA VAL A 86 4.71 9.12 -2.25
C VAL A 86 5.65 8.70 -1.13
N SER A 87 6.43 9.63 -0.60
CA SER A 87 7.32 9.40 0.53
C SER A 87 7.01 10.35 1.67
N GLY A 88 7.20 9.89 2.90
CA GLY A 88 6.95 10.66 4.11
C GLY A 88 7.39 9.90 5.35
N TYR A 89 6.78 10.24 6.48
CA TYR A 89 7.04 9.61 7.77
C TYR A 89 5.76 9.03 8.36
N LEU A 90 5.89 7.89 9.05
CA LEU A 90 4.83 7.33 9.87
C LEU A 90 5.24 7.45 11.34
N ARG A 91 4.32 7.90 12.19
CA ARG A 91 4.39 7.63 13.62
C ARG A 91 3.77 6.27 13.88
N LYS A 92 4.45 5.46 14.70
CA LYS A 92 4.07 4.07 14.96
C LYS A 92 4.09 3.72 16.44
N THR A 93 3.36 2.67 16.77
CA THR A 93 3.45 1.95 18.04
C THR A 93 4.30 0.68 17.87
N SER A 94 4.53 -0.05 18.96
CA SER A 94 5.17 -1.37 18.94
C SER A 94 4.38 -2.44 18.18
N ALA A 95 3.10 -2.22 17.86
CA ALA A 95 2.28 -3.13 17.08
C ALA A 95 2.47 -3.01 15.56
N PHE A 96 3.26 -2.03 15.08
CA PHE A 96 3.48 -1.82 13.66
C PHE A 96 4.34 -2.93 13.04
N ASP A 97 3.84 -3.54 11.97
CA ASP A 97 4.54 -4.58 11.20
C ASP A 97 5.03 -4.02 9.85
N ALA A 98 6.31 -3.69 9.78
CA ALA A 98 6.96 -3.22 8.56
C ALA A 98 6.96 -4.27 7.43
N THR A 99 6.98 -5.57 7.78
CA THR A 99 6.98 -6.67 6.80
C THR A 99 5.63 -6.77 6.13
N ALA A 100 4.54 -6.68 6.91
CA ALA A 100 3.17 -6.67 6.38
C ALA A 100 2.94 -5.47 5.44
N VAL A 101 3.42 -4.28 5.82
CA VAL A 101 3.38 -3.08 4.97
C VAL A 101 4.22 -3.26 3.69
N GLY A 102 5.36 -3.95 3.79
CA GLY A 102 6.21 -4.31 2.65
C GLY A 102 5.49 -5.15 1.59
N LEU A 103 4.54 -6.01 1.98
CA LEU A 103 3.74 -6.81 1.05
C LEU A 103 2.84 -5.97 0.14
N PHE A 104 2.56 -4.72 0.50
CA PHE A 104 1.84 -3.76 -0.34
C PHE A 104 2.76 -3.06 -1.36
N GLY A 105 4.06 -3.33 -1.33
CA GLY A 105 5.06 -2.65 -2.15
C GLY A 105 5.51 -1.32 -1.57
N CYS A 106 5.17 -1.01 -0.30
CA CYS A 106 5.77 0.11 0.39
C CYS A 106 7.18 -0.28 0.90
N GLN A 107 8.11 0.67 0.88
CA GLN A 107 9.43 0.55 1.49
C GLN A 107 9.42 1.30 2.83
N ILE A 108 9.97 0.69 3.87
CA ILE A 108 10.02 1.24 5.22
C ILE A 108 11.47 1.29 5.69
N THR A 109 11.88 2.42 6.26
CA THR A 109 13.20 2.59 6.89
C THR A 109 13.01 3.12 8.30
N GLU A 110 13.48 2.35 9.28
CA GLU A 110 13.45 2.73 10.69
C GLU A 110 14.27 3.99 10.94
N LEU A 111 13.71 4.98 11.64
CA LEU A 111 14.42 6.18 12.08
C LEU A 111 14.56 6.23 13.61
N SER A 112 13.52 5.77 14.32
CA SER A 112 13.50 5.55 15.77
C SER A 112 12.38 4.57 16.13
N ASP A 113 12.34 4.16 17.40
CA ASP A 113 11.31 3.24 17.94
C ASP A 113 9.86 3.69 17.66
N GLU A 114 9.63 4.99 17.45
CA GLU A 114 8.30 5.57 17.22
C GLU A 114 8.11 6.11 15.80
N ILE A 115 9.17 6.19 14.97
CA ILE A 115 9.12 6.86 13.67
C ILE A 115 9.85 6.05 12.60
N VAL A 116 9.18 5.89 11.46
CA VAL A 116 9.78 5.35 10.23
C VAL A 116 9.62 6.36 9.10
N SER A 117 10.54 6.32 8.14
CA SER A 117 10.25 6.86 6.81
C SER A 117 9.61 5.78 5.95
N PHE A 118 8.74 6.20 5.03
CA PHE A 118 8.11 5.31 4.06
C PHE A 118 8.23 5.87 2.65
N THR A 119 8.25 4.98 1.66
CA THR A 119 7.94 5.26 0.27
C THR A 119 6.88 4.26 -0.16
N CYS A 120 5.71 4.71 -0.61
CA CYS A 120 4.63 3.80 -0.98
C CYS A 120 4.01 4.16 -2.34
N PRO A 121 3.65 3.18 -3.20
CA PRO A 121 2.84 3.42 -4.38
C PRO A 121 1.54 4.13 -4.01
N VAL A 122 1.17 5.18 -4.74
CA VAL A 122 -0.03 5.97 -4.45
C VAL A 122 -1.29 5.10 -4.40
N VAL A 123 -1.41 4.15 -5.33
CA VAL A 123 -2.53 3.20 -5.40
C VAL A 123 -2.61 2.23 -4.22
N ARG A 124 -1.63 2.25 -3.31
CA ARG A 124 -1.54 1.38 -2.12
C ARG A 124 -1.70 2.14 -0.80
N LEU A 125 -1.90 3.45 -0.85
CA LEU A 125 -2.18 4.26 0.33
C LEU A 125 -3.42 3.79 1.12
N PRO A 126 -4.53 3.36 0.49
CA PRO A 126 -5.67 2.83 1.23
C PRO A 126 -5.38 1.54 2.01
N GLU A 127 -4.41 0.73 1.57
CA GLU A 127 -3.91 -0.42 2.34
C GLU A 127 -2.96 0.00 3.46
N LEU A 128 -2.09 0.98 3.20
CA LEU A 128 -1.20 1.54 4.24
C LEU A 128 -2.01 2.09 5.43
N LEU A 129 -3.11 2.82 5.18
CA LEU A 129 -3.98 3.37 6.23
C LEU A 129 -4.70 2.31 7.08
N LYS A 130 -4.72 1.05 6.64
CA LYS A 130 -5.30 -0.07 7.39
C LYS A 130 -4.26 -0.85 8.18
N ALA A 131 -2.97 -0.53 8.01
CA ALA A 131 -1.91 -1.21 8.73
C ALA A 131 -2.03 -0.91 10.22
N GLU A 132 -1.91 -1.96 11.03
CA GLU A 132 -1.96 -1.85 12.47
C GLU A 132 -0.78 -1.03 13.00
N GLY A 133 -1.01 -0.31 14.10
CA GLY A 133 0.04 0.39 14.82
C GLY A 133 0.49 1.72 14.20
N ILE A 134 -0.09 2.17 13.08
CA ILE A 134 0.10 3.54 12.58
C ILE A 134 -0.73 4.51 13.42
N THR A 135 -0.10 5.58 13.92
CA THR A 135 -0.77 6.64 14.70
C THR A 135 -0.66 8.01 14.05
N GLY A 136 0.24 8.19 13.09
CA GLY A 136 0.32 9.43 12.33
C GLY A 136 1.02 9.30 10.98
N ILE A 137 0.67 10.18 10.04
CA ILE A 137 1.30 10.28 8.72
C ILE A 137 1.67 11.73 8.42
N GLU A 138 2.94 11.93 8.09
CA GLU A 138 3.51 13.22 7.80
C GLU A 138 4.14 13.23 6.41
N LEU A 139 3.60 14.06 5.50
CA LEU A 139 4.29 14.37 4.25
C LEU A 139 5.18 15.60 4.41
N PRO A 140 6.40 15.57 3.84
CA PRO A 140 7.32 16.69 3.92
C PRO A 140 6.71 17.94 3.27
N THR A 141 6.71 19.05 3.99
CA THR A 141 6.34 20.35 3.41
C THR A 141 7.51 20.87 2.59
N ARG A 142 7.25 21.28 1.36
CA ARG A 142 8.28 21.87 0.50
C ARG A 142 8.70 23.23 1.07
N ILE A 143 9.91 23.32 1.60
CA ILE A 143 10.54 24.61 1.89
C ILE A 143 11.13 25.12 0.58
N ILE A 144 10.46 26.07 -0.07
CA ILE A 144 11.04 26.78 -1.22
C ILE A 144 11.97 27.85 -0.66
N ILE A 145 13.26 27.54 -0.55
CA ILE A 145 14.29 28.54 -0.29
C ILE A 145 14.46 29.32 -1.60
N ARG A 146 13.90 30.54 -1.66
CA ARG A 146 14.22 31.49 -2.72
C ARG A 146 15.66 31.96 -2.50
N ARG A 147 16.56 31.58 -3.41
CA ARG A 147 17.89 32.18 -3.50
C ARG A 147 17.81 33.43 -4.36
#